data_AF-A0A951R6H8-F1
#
_entry.id   AF-A0A951R6H8-F1
#
_cell.length_a   1.000
_cell.length_b   1.000
_cell.length_c   1.000
_cell.angle_alpha   90.00
_cell.angle_beta   90.00
_cell.angle_gamma   90.00
#
_symmetry.space_group_name_H-M   'P 1'
#
loop_
_entity.id
_entity.type
_entity.pdbx_description
1 polymer ?
#
loop_
_entity_poly.entity_id
_entity_poly.type
_entity_poly.pdbx_seq_one_letter_code
_entity_poly.pdbx_strand_id
1 'polypeptide(L)' 'MAKKENKLLNLISWITGIIVSLALGFAMIGGTLSLPVWLGGHILAAIAGWILVITTFVSVILTIIK' A
#
# COMPACT_ATOMS: atom_id res chain seq x y z
N MET A 1 21.91 -16.48 7.99
CA MET A 1 20.73 -16.85 8.79
C MET A 1 19.86 -17.77 7.95
N ALA A 2 19.91 -19.08 8.18
CA ALA A 2 19.05 -20.03 7.49
C ALA A 2 17.63 -19.88 8.07
N LYS A 3 16.89 -18.87 7.60
CA LYS A 3 15.54 -18.60 8.08
C LYS A 3 14.62 -19.59 7.37
N LYS A 4 14.15 -20.61 8.09
CA LYS A 4 12.97 -21.38 7.70
C LYS A 4 11.86 -20.36 7.44
N GLU A 5 11.52 -20.13 6.17
CA GLU A 5 10.41 -19.25 5.82
C GLU A 5 9.12 -19.91 6.28
N ASN A 6 8.59 -19.45 7.40
CA ASN A 6 7.25 -19.83 7.83
C ASN A 6 6.27 -19.20 6.84
N LYS A 7 5.78 -20.01 5.88
CA LYS A 7 4.78 -19.60 4.87
C LYS A 7 3.61 -18.83 5.47
N LEU A 8 3.19 -19.20 6.69
CA LEU A 8 2.12 -18.53 7.42
C LEU A 8 2.48 -17.08 7.81
N LEU A 9 3.69 -16.85 8.34
CA LEU A 9 4.16 -15.50 8.68
C LEU A 9 4.32 -14.64 7.44
N ASN A 10 4.79 -15.22 6.33
CA ASN A 10 4.91 -14.52 5.06
C ASN A 10 3.53 -14.09 4.52
N LEU A 11 2.55 -15.00 4.55
CA LEU A 11 1.16 -14.71 4.17
C LEU A 11 0.56 -13.59 5.02
N ILE A 12 0.71 -13.65 6.34
CA ILE A 12 0.19 -12.62 7.24
C ILE A 12 0.85 -11.27 6.91
N SER A 13 2.17 -11.23 6.76
CA SER A 13 2.88 -9.99 6.43
C SER A 13 2.45 -9.40 5.09
N TRP A 14 2.17 -10.25 4.09
CA TRP A 14 1.68 -9.83 2.78
C TRP A 14 0.27 -9.24 2.87
N ILE A 15 -0.65 -9.92 3.56
CA ILE A 15 -2.02 -9.42 3.77
C ILE A 15 -2.00 -8.10 4.55
N THR A 16 -1.21 -8.01 5.62
CA THR A 16 -1.06 -6.77 6.40
C THR A 16 -0.53 -5.64 5.50
N GLY A 17 0.46 -5.91 4.66
CA GLY A 17 0.99 -4.94 3.71
C GLY A 17 -0.05 -4.41 2.74
N ILE A 18 -0.93 -5.27 2.23
CA ILE A 18 -2.04 -4.87 1.35
C ILE A 18 -3.04 -3.98 2.07
N ILE A 19 -3.48 -4.40 3.26
CA ILE A 19 -4.47 -3.66 4.04
C ILE A 19 -3.95 -2.26 4.37
N VAL A 20 -2.70 -2.16 4.84
CA VAL A 20 -2.08 -0.87 5.17
C VAL A 20 -1.91 0.00 3.93
N SER A 21 -1.48 -0.56 2.79
CA SER A 21 -1.30 0.21 1.55
C SER A 21 -2.62 0.75 1.00
N LEU A 22 -3.69 -0.05 1.03
CA LEU A 22 -5.02 0.39 0.62
C LEU A 22 -5.59 1.44 1.58
N ALA A 23 -5.46 1.23 2.89
CA ALA A 23 -5.92 2.18 3.90
C ALA A 23 -5.24 3.54 3.73
N LEU A 24 -3.91 3.56 3.54
CA LEU A 24 -3.16 4.78 3.28
C LEU A 24 -3.58 5.44 1.96
N GLY A 25 -3.70 4.65 0.89
CA GLY A 25 -4.11 5.16 -0.43
C GLY A 25 -5.48 5.84 -0.38
N PHE A 26 -6.48 5.19 0.22
CA PHE A 26 -7.81 5.77 0.38
C PHE A 26 -7.84 6.96 1.34
N ALA A 27 -7.07 6.92 2.44
CA ALA A 27 -6.96 8.07 3.34
C ALA A 27 -6.36 9.29 2.64
N MET A 28 -5.40 9.09 1.73
CA MET A 28 -4.79 10.16 0.94
C MET A 28 -5.72 10.71 -0.15
N ILE A 29 -6.50 9.85 -0.80
CA ILE A 29 -7.51 10.26 -1.79
C ILE A 29 -8.68 11.00 -1.12
N GLY A 30 -9.15 10.50 0.02
CA GLY A 30 -10.27 11.07 0.77
C GLY A 30 -9.92 12.33 1.55
N GLY A 31 -8.67 12.78 1.53
CA GLY A 31 -8.21 13.97 2.27
C GLY A 31 -8.10 13.79 3.79
N THR A 32 -8.37 12.58 4.30
CA THR A 32 -8.19 12.23 5.72
C THR A 32 -6.71 12.22 6.11
N LEU A 33 -5.83 11.87 5.16
CA LEU A 33 -4.38 11.94 5.30
C LEU A 33 -3.83 12.87 4.24
N SER A 34 -3.21 13.97 4.66
CA SER A 34 -2.57 14.92 3.75
C SER A 34 -1.06 14.89 3.93
N LEU A 35 -0.35 15.23 2.86
CA LEU A 35 1.09 15.43 2.93
C LEU A 35 1.38 16.83 3.44
N PRO A 36 2.51 17.02 4.16
CA PRO A 36 2.99 18.34 4.52
C PRO A 36 3.13 19.23 3.27
N VAL A 37 2.97 20.54 3.44
CA VAL A 37 3.04 21.51 2.33
C VAL A 37 4.36 21.43 1.58
N TRP A 38 5.48 21.16 2.28
CA TRP A 38 6.80 20.99 1.68
C TRP A 38 6.94 19.73 0.80
N LEU A 39 6.06 18.74 0.98
CA LEU A 39 6.01 17.49 0.22
C LEU A 39 4.97 17.51 -0.92
N GLY A 40 4.29 18.64 -1.11
CA GLY A 40 3.31 18.81 -2.19
C GLY A 40 1.85 18.89 -1.74
N GLY A 41 1.58 18.90 -0.43
CA GLY A 41 0.27 19.22 0.11
C GLY A 41 -0.84 18.24 -0.33
N HIS A 42 -2.08 18.75 -0.41
CA HIS A 42 -3.26 17.94 -0.70
C HIS A 42 -3.30 17.34 -2.11
N ILE A 43 -2.76 18.05 -3.10
CA ILE A 43 -2.82 17.63 -4.51
C ILE A 43 -1.89 16.43 -4.74
N LEU A 44 -0.64 16.53 -4.28
CA LEU A 44 0.29 15.40 -4.41
C LEU A 44 -0.12 14.23 -3.52
N ALA A 45 -0.73 14.48 -2.36
CA ALA A 45 -1.31 13.42 -1.53
C ALA A 45 -2.36 12.61 -2.31
N ALA A 46 -3.31 13.27 -2.99
CA ALA A 46 -4.33 12.58 -3.78
C ALA A 46 -3.72 11.75 -4.93
N ILE A 47 -2.72 12.30 -5.64
CA ILE A 47 -2.02 11.60 -6.73
C ILE A 47 -1.29 10.38 -6.20
N ALA A 48 -0.52 10.53 -5.11
CA ALA A 48 0.21 9.44 -4.48
C ALA A 48 -0.75 8.36 -3.95
N GLY A 49 -1.91 8.74 -3.42
CA GLY A 49 -2.95 7.81 -3.01
C GLY A 49 -3.47 6.95 -4.16
N TRP A 50 -3.77 7.56 -5.32
CA TRP A 50 -4.18 6.82 -6.51
C TRP A 50 -3.09 5.88 -7.04
N ILE A 51 -1.84 6.33 -7.05
CA ILE A 51 -0.69 5.49 -7.43
C ILE A 51 -0.62 4.27 -6.50
N LEU A 52 -0.67 4.48 -5.18
CA LEU A 52 -0.61 3.41 -4.19
C LEU A 52 -1.73 2.38 -4.38
N VAL A 53 -2.96 2.82 -4.59
CA VAL A 53 -4.11 1.93 -4.83
C VAL A 53 -3.87 1.07 -6.07
N ILE A 54 -3.50 1.70 -7.19
CA ILE A 54 -3.26 0.97 -8.45
C ILE A 54 -2.10 -0.02 -8.29
N THR A 55 -0.97 0.39 -7.71
CA THR A 55 0.18 -0.50 -7.51
C THR A 55 -0.16 -1.66 -6.57
N THR A 56 -1.01 -1.42 -5.56
CA THR A 56 -1.43 -2.48 -4.64
C THR A 56 -2.32 -3.49 -5.36
N PHE A 57 -3.28 -3.03 -6.19
CA PHE A 57 -4.08 -3.92 -7.03
C PHE A 57 -3.22 -4.75 -7.98
N VAL A 58 -2.28 -4.13 -8.68
CA VAL A 58 -1.34 -4.83 -9.57
C VAL A 58 -0.53 -5.86 -8.79
N SER A 59 -0.01 -5.50 -7.61
CA SER A 59 0.75 -6.41 -6.75
C SER A 59 -0.09 -7.63 -6.33
N VAL A 60 -1.36 -7.43 -5.97
CA VAL A 60 -2.27 -8.52 -5.61
C VAL A 60 -2.53 -9.44 -6.80
N ILE A 61 -2.87 -8.87 -7.96
CA ILE A 61 -3.14 -9.64 -9.18
C ILE A 61 -1.93 -10.48 -9.57
N LEU A 62 -0.74 -9.87 -9.60
CA LEU A 62 0.50 -10.57 -9.94
C LEU A 62 0.83 -11.69 -8.95
N THR A 63 0.56 -11.49 -7.66
CA THR A 63 0.79 -12.52 -6.63
C THR A 63 -0.19 -13.69 -6.75
N ILE A 64 -1.41 -13.45 -7.25
CA ILE A 64 -2.41 -14.52 -7.47
C ILE A 64 -2.09 -15.32 -8.74
N ILE A 65 -1.60 -14.65 -9.80
CA ILE A 65 -1.28 -15.30 -11.08
C ILE A 65 0.01 -16.13 -10.99
N LYS A 66 0.97 -15.70 -10.16
CA LYS A 66 2.30 -16.32 -10.04
C LYS A 66 2.36 -17.37 -8.93
#